data_AF-A0A6G3XR96-F1
#
_entry.id   AF-A0A6G3XR96-F1
#
_cell.length_a   1.000
_cell.length_b   1.000
_cell.length_c   1.000
_cell.angle_alpha   90.00
_cell.angle_beta   90.00
_cell.angle_gamma   90.00
#
_symmetry.space_group_name_H-M   'P 1'
#
loop_
_entity.id
_entity.type
_entity.pdbx_description
1 polymer ?
#
loop_
_entity_poly.entity_id
_entity_poly.type
_entity_poly.pdbx_seq_one_letter_code
_entity_poly.pdbx_strand_id
1 'polypeptide(L)'
;SRPNALLNAVCRAFAGSGSMTVSTTAVHSSAHALALSGAVAKVITGFVGDTYPSPRPNRLYRELAEGRPFEVEMWSLLSYTQRLLAGALGQPFATTGSM
;
A
#
# COMPACT_ATOMS: atom_id res chain seq x y z
N SER A 1 -12.44 -3.22 10.75
CA SER A 1 -12.72 -1.81 10.38
C SER A 1 -11.45 -1.21 9.78
N ARG A 2 -11.55 -0.30 8.79
CA ARG A 2 -10.37 0.43 8.26
C ARG A 2 -10.19 1.75 9.02
N PRO A 3 -8.98 2.14 9.42
CA PRO A 3 -8.76 3.38 10.19
C PRO A 3 -8.76 4.62 9.28
N ASN A 4 -9.88 4.87 8.60
CA ASN A 4 -10.00 5.92 7.56
C ASN A 4 -9.69 7.33 8.10
N ALA A 5 -10.12 7.64 9.33
CA ALA A 5 -9.86 8.93 9.94
C ALA A 5 -8.35 9.14 10.19
N LEU A 6 -7.67 8.12 10.73
CA LEU A 6 -6.22 8.14 10.94
C LEU A 6 -5.49 8.27 9.61
N LEU A 7 -5.84 7.47 8.60
CA LEU A 7 -5.25 7.53 7.27
C LEU A 7 -5.32 8.95 6.70
N ASN A 8 -6.51 9.56 6.70
CA ASN A 8 -6.69 10.91 6.19
C ASN A 8 -5.92 11.95 7.03
N ALA A 9 -5.84 11.78 8.35
CA ALA A 9 -5.08 12.67 9.21
C ALA A 9 -3.58 12.59 8.92
N VAL A 10 -3.03 11.39 8.76
CA VAL A 10 -1.62 11.16 8.39
C VAL A 10 -1.32 11.73 7.01
N CYS A 11 -2.16 11.45 6.01
CA CYS A 11 -2.02 12.01 4.66
C CYS A 11 -2.00 13.54 4.65
N ARG A 12 -2.78 14.19 5.52
CA ARG A 12 -2.75 15.66 5.65
C ARG A 12 -1.49 16.15 6.36
N ALA A 13 -1.11 15.50 7.46
CA ALA A 13 0.04 15.91 8.27
C ALA A 13 1.37 15.83 7.50
N PHE A 14 1.47 14.90 6.55
CA PHE A 14 2.67 14.66 5.73
C PHE A 14 2.48 15.01 4.24
N ALA A 15 1.47 15.81 3.90
CA ALA A 15 1.16 16.11 2.51
C ALA A 15 2.37 16.68 1.74
N GLY A 16 2.65 16.14 0.55
CA GLY A 16 3.75 16.53 -0.32
C GLY A 16 5.16 16.15 0.17
N SER A 17 5.30 15.50 1.32
CA SER A 17 6.62 15.19 1.89
C SER A 17 7.37 14.09 1.14
N GLY A 18 6.66 13.18 0.49
CA GLY A 18 7.24 11.97 -0.12
C GLY A 18 8.09 11.15 0.85
N SER A 19 7.83 11.21 2.16
CA SER A 19 8.75 10.70 3.17
C SER A 19 8.37 9.32 3.74
N MET A 20 7.17 8.82 3.42
CA MET A 20 6.64 7.61 4.04
C MET A 20 6.80 6.37 3.16
N THR A 21 7.16 5.26 3.79
CA THR A 21 6.92 3.91 3.27
C THR A 21 5.72 3.31 3.99
N VAL A 22 4.72 2.85 3.24
CA VAL A 22 3.46 2.33 3.80
C VAL A 22 3.28 0.87 3.40
N SER A 23 3.02 0.02 4.40
CA SER A 23 2.66 -1.38 4.21
C SER A 23 1.15 -1.54 4.41
N THR A 24 0.43 -1.99 3.39
CA THR A 24 -1.02 -2.27 3.49
C THR A 24 -1.42 -3.39 2.53
N THR A 25 -2.36 -4.24 2.91
CA THR A 25 -2.73 -5.41 2.09
C THR A 25 -3.30 -5.04 0.73
N ALA A 26 -4.04 -3.93 0.64
CA ALA A 26 -4.59 -3.41 -0.60
C ALA A 26 -4.83 -1.89 -0.53
N VAL A 27 -4.61 -1.20 -1.65
CA VAL A 27 -4.90 0.22 -1.82
C VAL A 27 -6.16 0.39 -2.67
N HIS A 28 -7.28 0.64 -2.00
CA HIS A 28 -8.58 0.93 -2.62
C HIS A 28 -9.42 1.85 -1.74
N SER A 29 -10.47 2.48 -2.29
CA SER A 29 -11.38 3.37 -1.54
C SER A 29 -10.63 4.51 -0.82
N SER A 30 -10.79 4.68 0.49
CA SER A 30 -10.10 5.74 1.26
C SER A 30 -8.58 5.69 1.14
N ALA A 31 -7.98 4.51 0.88
CA ALA A 31 -6.54 4.34 0.70
C ALA A 31 -5.97 5.09 -0.51
N HIS A 32 -6.80 5.54 -1.45
CA HIS A 32 -6.37 6.45 -2.53
C HIS A 32 -5.83 7.79 -2.00
N ALA A 33 -6.13 8.17 -0.76
CA ALA A 33 -5.53 9.32 -0.11
C ALA A 33 -3.99 9.24 -0.04
N LEU A 34 -3.42 8.03 0.04
CA LEU A 34 -1.97 7.82 0.01
C LEU A 34 -1.35 8.37 -1.28
N ALA A 35 -1.96 8.03 -2.42
CA ALA A 35 -1.56 8.52 -3.73
C ALA A 35 -1.79 10.03 -3.89
N LEU A 36 -2.96 10.51 -3.48
CA LEU A 36 -3.37 11.90 -3.68
C LEU A 36 -2.61 12.89 -2.78
N SER A 37 -2.14 12.44 -1.62
CA SER A 37 -1.48 13.32 -0.64
C SER A 37 -0.05 13.69 -0.99
N GLY A 38 0.64 12.90 -1.83
CA GLY A 38 2.08 13.05 -2.05
C GLY A 38 2.93 12.77 -0.80
N ALA A 39 2.35 12.22 0.27
CA ALA A 39 3.06 11.92 1.53
C ALA A 39 3.94 10.65 1.44
N VAL A 40 3.67 9.80 0.45
CA VAL A 40 4.21 8.44 0.37
C VAL A 40 5.21 8.35 -0.77
N ALA A 41 6.42 7.86 -0.48
CA ALA A 41 7.42 7.51 -1.51
C ALA A 41 7.26 6.07 -1.98
N LYS A 42 6.88 5.14 -1.09
CA LYS A 42 6.78 3.71 -1.40
C LYS A 42 5.59 3.04 -0.73
N VAL A 43 4.93 2.15 -1.46
CA VAL A 43 3.87 1.27 -0.95
C VAL A 43 4.23 -0.19 -1.14
N ILE A 44 4.18 -0.96 -0.06
CA ILE A 44 4.30 -2.43 -0.08
C ILE A 44 2.89 -3.01 0.05
N THR A 45 2.41 -3.73 -0.96
CA THR A 45 1.01 -4.16 -1.01
C THR A 45 0.79 -5.38 -1.90
N GLY A 46 -0.41 -5.98 -1.85
CA GLY A 46 -0.82 -7.03 -2.80
C GLY A 46 -1.75 -6.56 -3.90
N PHE A 47 -2.35 -5.37 -3.77
CA PHE A 47 -3.29 -4.87 -4.76
C PHE A 47 -3.37 -3.34 -4.75
N VAL A 48 -3.48 -2.74 -5.94
CA VAL A 48 -3.70 -1.31 -6.12
C VAL A 48 -4.78 -1.12 -7.18
N GLY A 49 -5.91 -0.51 -6.82
CA GLY A 49 -7.03 -0.30 -7.75
C GLY A 49 -8.35 -0.09 -7.04
N ASP A 50 -9.44 -0.15 -7.80
CA ASP A 50 -10.79 -0.16 -7.22
C ASP A 50 -11.25 -1.61 -7.04
N THR A 51 -11.95 -1.87 -5.94
CA THR A 51 -12.66 -3.14 -5.71
C THR A 51 -14.18 -2.99 -5.79
N TYR A 52 -14.67 -1.74 -5.86
CA TYR A 52 -16.09 -1.41 -5.93
C TYR A 52 -16.35 -0.46 -7.11
N PRO A 53 -17.41 -0.68 -7.92
CA PRO A 53 -18.39 -1.78 -7.83
C PRO A 53 -17.84 -3.15 -8.26
N SER A 54 -16.69 -3.19 -8.92
CA SER A 54 -15.98 -4.41 -9.29
C SER A 54 -14.46 -4.18 -9.33
N PRO A 55 -13.63 -5.24 -9.24
CA PRO A 55 -12.18 -5.12 -9.37
C PRO A 55 -11.76 -4.52 -10.71
N ARG A 56 -11.05 -3.39 -10.66
CA ARG A 56 -10.54 -2.71 -11.87
C ARG A 56 -9.33 -1.82 -11.57
N PRO A 57 -8.48 -1.56 -12.58
CA PRO A 57 -7.45 -0.53 -12.47
C PRO A 57 -8.06 0.85 -12.18
N ASN A 58 -7.39 1.64 -11.34
CA ASN A 58 -7.76 3.03 -11.06
C ASN A 58 -6.80 3.98 -11.80
N ARG A 59 -7.35 5.02 -12.44
CA ARG A 59 -6.59 5.99 -13.26
C ARG A 59 -5.49 6.71 -12.48
N LEU A 60 -5.60 6.82 -11.16
CA LEU A 60 -4.57 7.39 -10.29
C LEU A 60 -3.22 6.67 -10.39
N TYR A 61 -3.22 5.42 -10.84
CA TYR A 61 -2.04 4.56 -10.90
C TYR A 61 -1.62 4.23 -12.33
N ARG A 62 -2.01 5.06 -13.31
CA ARG A 62 -1.65 4.87 -14.72
C ARG A 62 -0.14 4.82 -14.93
N GLU A 63 0.59 5.61 -14.16
CA GLU A 63 2.05 5.80 -14.26
C GLU A 63 2.79 5.05 -13.16
N LEU A 64 2.15 4.03 -12.55
CA LEU A 64 2.72 3.31 -11.41
C LEU A 64 4.01 2.56 -11.78
N ALA A 65 4.09 2.08 -13.03
CA ALA A 65 5.32 1.49 -13.57
C ALA A 65 6.49 2.48 -13.67
N GLU A 66 6.20 3.78 -13.70
CA GLU A 66 7.19 4.86 -13.72
C GLU A 66 7.48 5.40 -12.31
N GLY A 67 6.97 4.71 -11.27
CA GLY A 67 7.13 5.12 -9.88
C GLY A 67 6.21 6.27 -9.45
N ARG A 68 5.14 6.55 -10.20
CA ARG A 68 4.18 7.62 -9.90
C ARG A 68 2.78 7.06 -9.58
N PRO A 69 2.12 7.50 -8.50
CA PRO A 69 2.52 8.58 -7.59
C PRO A 69 3.54 8.16 -6.52
N PHE A 70 3.88 6.88 -6.43
CA PHE A 70 4.89 6.32 -5.53
C PHE A 70 5.49 5.04 -6.15
N GLU A 71 6.62 4.58 -5.62
CA GLU A 71 7.14 3.24 -5.91
C GLU A 71 6.21 2.18 -5.32
N VAL A 72 5.90 1.13 -6.09
CA VAL A 72 5.13 -0.01 -5.58
C VAL A 72 5.99 -1.26 -5.49
N GLU A 73 5.92 -1.93 -4.35
CA GLU A 73 6.47 -3.27 -4.16
C GLU A 73 5.29 -4.24 -3.96
N MET A 74 5.03 -5.05 -4.99
CA MET A 74 3.91 -5.99 -5.00
C MET A 74 4.30 -7.37 -4.50
N TRP A 75 3.43 -7.97 -3.69
CA TRP A 75 3.54 -9.34 -3.18
C TRP A 75 2.21 -10.06 -3.24
N SER A 76 2.20 -11.38 -3.37
CA SER A 76 1.01 -12.13 -2.98
C SER A 76 0.62 -11.84 -1.52
N LEU A 77 -0.68 -11.87 -1.24
CA LEU A 77 -1.21 -11.58 0.10
C LEU A 77 -0.63 -12.53 1.17
N LEU A 78 -0.36 -13.78 0.79
CA LEU A 78 0.27 -14.76 1.67
C LEU A 78 1.71 -14.36 2.00
N SER A 79 2.55 -14.08 1.01
CA SER A 79 3.93 -13.62 1.21
C SER A 79 4.00 -12.34 2.03
N TYR A 80 3.12 -11.37 1.76
CA TYR A 80 2.97 -10.15 2.56
C TYR A 80 2.68 -10.47 4.04
N THR A 81 1.69 -11.33 4.29
CA THR A 81 1.25 -11.68 5.65
C THR A 81 2.34 -12.44 6.41
N GLN A 82 3.05 -13.35 5.74
CA GLN A 82 4.15 -14.10 6.33
C GLN A 82 5.34 -13.22 6.70
N ARG A 83 5.64 -12.18 5.92
CA ARG A 83 6.65 -11.17 6.29
C ARG A 83 6.27 -10.43 7.57
N LEU A 84 5.00 -10.02 7.70
CA LEU A 84 4.51 -9.38 8.93
C LEU A 84 4.55 -10.34 10.13
N LEU A 85 4.17 -11.60 9.92
CA LEU A 85 4.23 -12.63 10.95
C LEU A 85 5.68 -12.88 11.41
N ALA A 86 6.63 -12.99 10.48
CA ALA A 86 8.05 -13.13 10.81
C ALA A 86 8.53 -11.97 11.69
N GLY A 87 8.21 -10.72 11.31
CA GLY A 87 8.54 -9.54 12.10
C GLY A 87 7.92 -9.56 13.50
N ALA A 88 6.66 -9.97 13.63
CA ALA A 88 5.99 -10.10 14.92
C ALA A 88 6.61 -11.19 15.82
N LEU A 89 7.14 -12.26 15.23
CA LEU A 89 7.81 -13.36 15.93
C LEU A 89 9.31 -13.14 16.13
N GLY A 90 9.84 -11.97 15.74
CA GLY A 90 11.28 -11.68 15.80
C GLY A 90 12.13 -12.56 14.87
N GLN A 91 11.50 -13.16 13.85
CA GLN A 91 12.20 -13.97 12.86
C GLN A 91 12.70 -13.07 11.71
N PRO A 92 13.92 -13.32 11.19
CA PRO A 92 14.48 -12.50 10.12
C PRO A 92 13.75 -12.67 8.77
N PHE A 93 13.06 -13.79 8.57
CA PHE A 93 12.31 -14.09 7.34
C PHE A 93 11.21 -15.13 7.59
N ALA A 94 10.36 -15.33 6.57
CA ALA A 94 9.47 -16.48 6.44
C ALA A 94 9.61 -17.06 5.03
N THR A 95 9.34 -18.36 4.88
CA THR A 95 9.40 -19.06 3.59
C THR A 95 8.00 -19.41 3.10
N THR A 96 7.82 -19.35 1.79
CA THR A 96 6.55 -19.66 1.13
C THR A 96 6.77 -19.95 -0.35
N GLY A 97 5.92 -20.80 -0.91
CA GLY A 97 5.89 -21.07 -2.36
C GLY A 97 5.01 -20.07 -3.12
N SER A 98 4.40 -19.10 -2.44
CA SER A 98 3.58 -18.06 -3.05
C SER A 98 4.48 -16.98 -3.65
N MET A 99 4.32 -16.69 -4.95
CA MET A 99 4.89 -15.49 -5.58
C MET A 99 4.02 -14.29 -5.23
#